data_AF-A0AB36L0U0-F1
#
_entry.id   AF-A0AB36L0U0-F1
#
_cell.length_a   1.000
_cell.length_b   1.000
_cell.length_c   1.000
_cell.angle_alpha   90.00
_cell.angle_beta   90.00
_cell.angle_gamma   90.00
#
_symmetry.space_group_name_H-M   'P 1'
#
loop_
_entity.id
_entity.type
_entity.pdbx_description
1 polymer ?
#
loop_
_entity_poly.entity_id
_entity_poly.type
_entity_poly.pdbx_seq_one_letter_code
_entity_poly.pdbx_strand_id
1 'polypeptide(L)'
;MKRDWDLIRLILIAVEENEDHNKTITDKDIPGHDPALVAYQMFLLKEAGLINAECVEYSSEPRECFVFDLTWEGHEFLDQIRSKTLWSKTVDVIQEKGLDLSFSTIKAAAAAVAKNLINF
;
A
#
# COMPACT_ATOMS: atom_id res chain seq x y z
N MET A 1 14.54 1.07 -5.74
CA MET A 1 14.00 2.34 -5.18
C MET A 1 13.65 2.12 -3.71
N LYS A 2 13.32 3.16 -2.93
CA LYS A 2 12.90 2.97 -1.53
C LYS A 2 11.39 2.72 -1.46
N ARG A 3 10.96 1.95 -0.47
CA ARG A 3 9.52 1.79 -0.16
C ARG A 3 8.95 3.10 0.36
N ASP A 4 7.77 3.46 -0.13
CA ASP A 4 7.04 4.65 0.28
C ASP A 4 5.64 4.23 0.76
N TRP A 5 5.40 4.35 2.07
CA TRP A 5 4.17 3.87 2.69
C TRP A 5 2.96 4.77 2.43
N ASP A 6 3.17 6.07 2.22
CA ASP A 6 2.07 6.96 1.86
C ASP A 6 1.62 6.69 0.43
N LEU A 7 2.57 6.46 -0.50
CA LEU A 7 2.25 6.03 -1.86
C LEU A 7 1.60 4.65 -1.89
N ILE A 8 2.08 3.69 -1.10
CA ILE A 8 1.43 2.36 -0.96
C ILE A 8 -0.03 2.52 -0.53
N ARG A 9 -0.32 3.37 0.47
CA ARG A 9 -1.70 3.60 0.91
C ARG A 9 -2.55 4.16 -0.23
N LEU A 10 -2.03 5.13 -0.98
CA LEU A 10 -2.74 5.71 -2.13
C LEU A 10 -3.04 4.68 -3.21
N ILE A 11 -2.06 3.81 -3.54
CA ILE A 11 -2.25 2.73 -4.51
C ILE A 11 -3.35 1.77 -4.06
N LEU A 12 -3.32 1.31 -2.80
CA LEU A 12 -4.33 0.38 -2.28
C LEU A 12 -5.74 0.99 -2.31
N ILE A 13 -5.88 2.27 -1.95
CA ILE A 13 -7.16 3.00 -2.07
C ILE A 13 -7.62 3.05 -3.52
N ALA A 14 -6.75 3.45 -4.45
CA ALA A 14 -7.10 3.57 -5.86
C ALA A 14 -7.51 2.23 -6.50
N VAL A 15 -6.90 1.13 -6.08
CA VAL A 15 -7.27 -0.23 -6.53
C VAL A 15 -8.64 -0.63 -5.99
N GLU A 16 -8.95 -0.31 -4.73
CA GLU A 16 -10.26 -0.63 -4.15
C GLU A 16 -11.40 0.23 -4.70
N GLU A 17 -11.15 1.51 -4.97
CA GLU A 17 -12.13 2.44 -5.55
C GLU A 17 -12.40 2.19 -7.04
N ASN A 18 -11.71 1.23 -7.66
CA ASN A 18 -11.94 0.85 -9.04
C ASN A 18 -13.24 0.05 -9.20
N GLU A 19 -14.33 0.75 -9.51
CA GLU A 19 -15.66 0.16 -9.72
C GLU A 19 -15.78 -0.67 -11.02
N ASP A 20 -14.86 -0.50 -11.98
CA ASP A 20 -14.85 -1.26 -13.23
C ASP A 20 -13.91 -2.46 -13.15
N HIS A 21 -14.49 -3.62 -12.84
CA HIS A 21 -13.76 -4.90 -12.78
C HIS A 21 -13.12 -5.35 -14.10
N ASN A 22 -13.43 -4.69 -15.24
CA ASN A 22 -12.79 -4.97 -16.52
C ASN A 22 -11.58 -4.05 -16.80
N LYS A 23 -11.38 -3.02 -15.98
CA LYS A 23 -10.27 -2.09 -16.10
C LYS A 23 -9.22 -2.41 -15.04
N THR A 24 -7.95 -2.49 -15.43
CA THR A 24 -6.83 -2.58 -14.48
C THR A 24 -6.35 -1.19 -14.07
N ILE A 25 -5.88 -1.08 -12.83
CA ILE A 25 -5.15 0.10 -12.37
C ILE A 25 -3.68 -0.06 -12.77
N THR A 26 -3.13 0.96 -13.42
CA THR A 26 -1.74 1.00 -13.88
C THR A 26 -0.95 2.05 -13.12
N ASP A 27 0.37 2.03 -13.28
CA ASP A 27 1.26 3.05 -12.70
C ASP A 27 0.98 4.49 -13.17
N LYS A 28 0.21 4.64 -14.26
CA LYS A 28 -0.22 5.93 -14.83
C LYS A 28 -1.52 6.46 -14.21
N ASP A 29 -2.27 5.60 -13.52
CA ASP A 29 -3.56 5.96 -12.90
C ASP A 29 -3.39 6.61 -11.50
N ILE A 30 -2.15 6.76 -11.01
CA ILE A 30 -1.84 7.41 -9.72
C ILE A 30 -1.27 8.83 -9.98
N PRO A 31 -2.12 9.88 -9.99
CA PRO A 31 -1.71 11.22 -10.40
C PRO A 31 -0.73 11.85 -9.40
N GLY A 32 0.19 12.67 -9.92
CA GLY A 32 1.16 13.41 -9.10
C GLY A 32 2.39 12.61 -8.66
N HIS A 33 2.52 11.35 -9.11
CA HIS A 33 3.66 10.49 -8.83
C HIS A 33 4.36 10.06 -10.12
N ASP A 34 5.66 9.77 -10.03
CA ASP A 34 6.44 9.20 -11.13
C ASP A 34 5.97 7.76 -11.42
N PRO A 35 5.53 7.42 -12.65
CA PRO A 35 5.04 6.08 -12.96
C PRO A 35 6.05 4.96 -12.65
N ALA A 36 7.35 5.21 -12.86
CA ALA A 36 8.38 4.22 -12.51
C ALA A 36 8.43 3.92 -10.99
N LEU A 37 8.19 4.94 -10.16
CA LEU A 37 8.09 4.79 -8.72
C LEU A 37 6.81 4.06 -8.32
N VAL A 38 5.68 4.38 -8.94
CA VAL A 38 4.39 3.73 -8.69
C VAL A 38 4.47 2.24 -9.05
N ALA A 39 4.97 1.89 -10.24
CA ALA A 39 5.16 0.51 -10.67
C ALA A 39 6.09 -0.26 -9.70
N TYR A 40 7.13 0.39 -9.17
CA TYR A 40 7.98 -0.23 -8.15
C TYR A 40 7.22 -0.52 -6.85
N GLN A 41 6.38 0.39 -6.34
CA GLN A 41 5.57 0.13 -5.15
C GLN A 41 4.51 -0.95 -5.41
N MET A 42 3.85 -0.94 -6.58
CA MET A 42 2.91 -2.00 -6.99
C MET A 42 3.60 -3.37 -7.02
N PHE A 43 4.81 -3.44 -7.56
CA PHE A 43 5.60 -4.66 -7.52
C PHE A 43 5.88 -5.14 -6.09
N LEU A 44 6.24 -4.25 -5.16
CA LEU A 44 6.42 -4.61 -3.74
C LEU A 44 5.11 -5.11 -3.10
N LEU A 45 3.96 -4.53 -3.46
CA LEU A 45 2.65 -4.97 -2.97
C LEU A 45 2.28 -6.35 -3.50
N LYS A 46 2.61 -6.64 -4.77
CA LYS A 46 2.46 -7.98 -5.37
C LYS A 46 3.32 -9.00 -4.63
N GLU A 47 4.61 -8.71 -4.42
CA GLU A 47 5.54 -9.58 -3.67
C GLU A 47 5.08 -9.82 -2.22
N ALA A 48 4.43 -8.83 -1.60
CA ALA A 48 3.84 -8.94 -0.27
C ALA A 48 2.50 -9.70 -0.24
N GLY A 49 1.95 -10.08 -1.41
CA GLY A 49 0.67 -10.77 -1.53
C GLY A 49 -0.54 -9.91 -1.17
N LEU A 50 -0.45 -8.58 -1.31
CA LEU A 50 -1.51 -7.63 -0.98
C LEU A 50 -2.39 -7.25 -2.16
N ILE A 51 -1.88 -7.43 -3.38
CA ILE A 51 -2.60 -7.17 -4.61
C ILE A 51 -2.41 -8.33 -5.58
N ASN A 52 -3.42 -8.58 -6.41
CA ASN A 52 -3.28 -9.40 -7.60
C ASN A 52 -2.89 -8.49 -8.76
N ALA A 53 -1.69 -8.69 -9.31
CA ALA A 53 -1.16 -7.85 -10.37
C ALA A 53 -0.24 -8.64 -11.32
N GLU A 54 -0.12 -8.18 -12.55
CA GLU A 54 0.97 -8.55 -13.46
C GLU A 54 1.92 -7.39 -13.66
N CYS A 55 3.23 -7.66 -13.60
CA CYS A 55 4.26 -6.64 -13.78
C CYS A 55 5.24 -7.12 -14.85
N VAL A 56 5.52 -6.25 -15.81
CA VAL A 56 6.40 -6.52 -16.94
C VAL A 56 7.65 -5.65 -16.81
N GLU A 57 8.82 -6.28 -16.90
CA GLU A 57 10.10 -5.59 -16.90
C GLU A 57 10.65 -5.55 -18.33
N TYR A 58 10.96 -4.34 -18.79
CA TYR A 58 11.50 -4.09 -20.12
C TYR A 58 13.02 -3.87 -20.05
N SER A 59 13.73 -4.16 -21.14
CA SER A 59 15.18 -3.95 -21.21
C SER A 59 15.59 -2.48 -21.33
N SER A 60 14.70 -1.64 -21.87
CA SER A 60 14.96 -0.22 -22.17
C SER A 60 13.95 0.76 -21.56
N GLU A 61 12.92 0.26 -20.87
CA GLU A 61 11.85 1.06 -20.31
C GLU A 61 11.63 0.71 -18.83
N PRO A 62 11.10 1.64 -18.02
CA PRO A 62 10.68 1.33 -16.65
C PRO A 62 9.68 0.19 -16.62
N ARG A 63 9.69 -0.56 -15.51
CA ARG A 63 8.68 -1.59 -15.23
C ARG A 63 7.28 -1.00 -15.31
N GLU A 64 6.35 -1.74 -15.92
CA GLU A 64 4.92 -1.43 -15.92
C GLU A 64 4.19 -2.48 -15.09
N CYS A 65 3.17 -2.08 -14.33
CA CYS A 65 2.35 -2.99 -13.53
C CYS A 65 0.86 -2.77 -13.80
N PHE A 66 0.11 -3.86 -13.92
CA PHE A 66 -1.33 -3.91 -14.11
C PHE A 66 -1.95 -4.61 -12.89
N VAL A 67 -2.68 -3.86 -12.08
CA VAL A 67 -3.32 -4.35 -10.86
C VAL A 67 -4.78 -4.67 -11.16
N PHE A 68 -5.21 -5.89 -10.83
CA PHE A 68 -6.57 -6.37 -11.04
C PHE A 68 -7.45 -6.06 -9.84
N ASP A 69 -7.00 -6.43 -8.64
CA ASP A 69 -7.74 -6.28 -7.39
C ASP A 69 -6.83 -6.40 -6.17
N LEU A 70 -7.41 -6.13 -4.99
CA LEU A 70 -6.78 -6.42 -3.69
C LEU A 70 -6.97 -7.90 -3.34
N THR A 71 -5.97 -8.49 -2.70
CA THR A 71 -6.17 -9.77 -2.01
C THR A 71 -6.97 -9.55 -0.72
N TRP A 72 -7.45 -10.62 -0.10
CA TRP A 72 -8.07 -10.54 1.24
C TRP A 72 -7.15 -9.84 2.26
N GLU A 73 -5.87 -10.22 2.27
CA GLU A 73 -4.87 -9.61 3.14
C GLU A 73 -4.61 -8.14 2.78
N GLY A 74 -4.76 -7.80 1.49
CA GLY A 74 -4.74 -6.42 0.99
C GLY A 74 -5.85 -5.56 1.59
N HIS A 75 -7.08 -6.07 1.62
CA HIS A 75 -8.21 -5.38 2.26
C HIS A 75 -7.97 -5.21 3.77
N GLU A 76 -7.59 -6.28 4.47
CA GLU A 76 -7.30 -6.23 5.91
C GLU A 76 -6.21 -5.20 6.24
N PHE A 77 -5.15 -5.16 5.43
CA PHE A 77 -4.08 -4.21 5.62
C PHE A 77 -4.52 -2.78 5.29
N LEU A 78 -5.25 -2.57 4.18
CA LEU A 78 -5.77 -1.26 3.80
C LEU A 78 -6.66 -0.69 4.91
N ASP A 79 -7.56 -1.48 5.50
CA ASP A 79 -8.45 -1.00 6.56
C ASP A 79 -7.70 -0.56 7.82
N GLN A 80 -6.55 -1.17 8.11
CA GLN A 80 -5.66 -0.73 9.21
C GLN A 80 -5.00 0.62 8.95
N ILE A 81 -4.74 0.97 7.68
CA ILE A 81 -3.97 2.17 7.33
C ILE A 81 -4.81 3.26 6.62
N ARG A 82 -6.06 2.97 6.25
CA ARG A 82 -6.94 3.86 5.45
C ARG A 82 -7.17 5.20 6.13
N SER A 83 -7.53 5.18 7.41
CA SER A 83 -7.78 6.40 8.16
C SER A 83 -6.50 7.20 8.32
N LYS A 84 -6.44 8.39 7.72
CA LYS A 84 -5.28 9.29 7.83
C LYS A 84 -4.89 9.55 9.28
N THR A 85 -5.87 9.70 10.16
CA THR A 85 -5.64 9.91 11.60
C THR A 85 -5.05 8.67 12.26
N LEU A 86 -5.56 7.47 11.95
CA LEU A 86 -5.05 6.21 12.51
C LEU A 86 -3.65 5.90 11.98
N TRP A 87 -3.42 6.15 10.70
CA TRP A 87 -2.13 6.01 10.05
C TRP A 87 -1.07 6.91 10.69
N SER A 88 -1.37 8.20 10.84
CA SER A 88 -0.44 9.15 11.49
C SER A 88 -0.05 8.65 12.88
N LYS A 89 -1.04 8.30 13.71
CA LYS A 89 -0.79 7.76 15.06
C LYS A 89 0.05 6.48 15.03
N THR A 90 -0.20 5.59 14.07
CA THR A 90 0.59 4.36 13.89
C THR A 90 2.05 4.68 13.59
N VAL A 91 2.30 5.59 12.64
CA VAL A 91 3.66 6.02 12.28
C VAL A 91 4.34 6.70 13.46
N ASP A 92 3.64 7.59 14.16
CA ASP A 92 4.16 8.30 15.34
C ASP A 92 4.61 7.31 16.41
N VAL A 93 3.78 6.31 16.76
CA VAL A 93 4.12 5.27 17.74
C VAL A 93 5.35 4.46 17.35
N ILE A 94 5.51 4.14 16.06
CA ILE A 94 6.68 3.40 15.55
C ILE A 94 7.94 4.26 15.70
N GLN A 95 7.86 5.53 15.29
CA GLN A 95 8.97 6.48 15.35
C GLN A 95 9.38 6.80 16.78
N GLU A 96 8.43 7.03 17.70
CA GLU A 96 8.68 7.26 19.12
C GLU A 96 9.43 6.09 19.78
N LYS A 97 9.15 4.86 19.33
CA LYS A 97 9.82 3.65 19.81
C LYS A 97 11.16 3.37 19.12
N GLY A 98 11.57 4.21 18.17
CA GLY A 98 12.81 4.04 17.41
C GLY A 98 12.80 2.79 16.51
N LEU A 99 11.61 2.30 16.16
CA LEU A 99 11.45 1.12 15.30
C LEU A 99 11.41 1.54 13.83
N ASP A 100 11.76 0.61 12.95
CA ASP A 100 11.70 0.83 11.51
C ASP A 100 10.28 0.60 10.97
N LEU A 101 9.97 1.25 9.84
CA LEU A 101 8.70 1.07 9.12
C LEU A 101 8.74 -0.21 8.27
N SER A 102 9.00 -1.35 8.90
CA SER A 102 8.81 -2.67 8.30
C SER A 102 7.32 -2.98 8.19
N PHE A 103 6.94 -3.88 7.27
CA PHE A 103 5.54 -4.28 7.11
C PHE A 103 4.99 -4.93 8.39
N SER A 104 5.79 -5.80 9.03
CA SER A 104 5.43 -6.42 10.32
C SER A 104 5.31 -5.41 11.45
N THR A 105 6.20 -4.40 11.49
CA THR A 105 6.15 -3.36 12.52
C THR A 105 4.89 -2.52 12.37
N ILE A 106 4.53 -2.15 11.13
CA ILE A 106 3.30 -1.41 10.85
C ILE A 106 2.07 -2.19 11.26
N LYS A 107 1.96 -3.46 10.87
CA LYS A 107 0.83 -4.32 11.26
C LYS A 107 0.69 -4.40 12.79
N ALA A 108 1.79 -4.66 13.48
CA ALA A 108 1.79 -4.76 14.95
C ALA A 108 1.38 -3.43 15.61
N ALA A 109 1.90 -2.31 15.13
CA ALA A 109 1.59 -0.99 15.65
C ALA A 109 0.14 -0.58 15.36
N ALA A 110 -0.35 -0.78 14.13
CA ALA A 110 -1.73 -0.46 13.76
C ALA A 110 -2.73 -1.25 14.61
N ALA A 111 -2.49 -2.55 14.82
CA ALA A 111 -3.30 -3.38 15.72
C ALA A 111 -3.28 -2.87 17.16
N ALA A 112 -2.11 -2.45 17.67
CA ALA A 112 -1.99 -1.89 19.02
C ALA A 112 -2.73 -0.57 19.17
N VAL A 113 -2.65 0.33 18.18
CA VAL A 113 -3.37 1.61 18.18
C VAL A 113 -4.88 1.36 18.11
N ALA A 114 -5.34 0.46 17.24
CA ALA A 114 -6.76 0.09 17.15
C ALA A 114 -7.29 -0.46 18.48
N LYS A 115 -6.53 -1.37 19.13
CA LYS A 115 -6.89 -1.93 20.44
C LYS A 115 -7.06 -0.85 21.52
N ASN A 116 -6.18 0.16 21.53
CA ASN A 116 -6.28 1.28 22.47
C ASN A 116 -7.53 2.15 22.25
N LEU A 117 -8.05 2.22 21.02
CA LEU A 117 -9.28 2.97 20.70
C LEU A 117 -10.57 2.20 21.03
N ILE A 118 -10.51 0.86 21.08
CA ILE A 118 -11.68 -0.01 21.32
C ILE A 118 -11.89 -0.28 22.82
N ASN A 119 -10.87 -0.11 23.67
CA ASN A 119 -11.03 -0.28 25.12
C ASN A 119 -11.97 0.80 25.70
N PHE A 120 -13.15 0.37 26.19
CA PHE A 120 -14.05 1.13 27.07
C PHE A 120 -13.52 1.18 28.51
#